data_AF-A0A645AXE6-F1
#
_entry.id   AF-A0A645AXE6-F1
#
_cell.length_a   1.000
_cell.length_b   1.000
_cell.length_c   1.000
_cell.angle_alpha   90.00
_cell.angle_beta   90.00
_cell.angle_gamma   90.00
#
_symmetry.space_group_name_H-M   'P 1'
#
loop_
_entity.id
_entity.type
_entity.pdbx_description
1 polymer ?
#
loop_
_entity_poly.entity_id
_entity_poly.type
_entity_poly.pdbx_seq_one_letter_code
_entity_poly.pdbx_strand_id
1 'polypeptide(L)'
;MEAAKWQLLLYLKVLKDKGVERKGKLEFVEKNKTANKVVYVEITEENYKQLNEIIKDIEALLDREKAPEVINEAKCKKCSYYEYCYI
;
A
#
# COMPACT_ATOMS: atom_id res chain seq x y z
N MET A 1 4.63 5.45 6.16
CA MET A 1 3.86 6.56 5.54
C MET A 1 3.46 6.22 4.12
N GLU A 2 4.36 5.74 3.28
CA GLU A 2 4.05 5.38 1.88
C GLU A 2 2.98 4.29 1.76
N ALA A 3 3.08 3.20 2.55
CA ALA A 3 2.03 2.17 2.59
C ALA A 3 0.63 2.75 2.92
N ALA A 4 0.54 3.70 3.86
CA ALA A 4 -0.72 4.37 4.20
C ALA A 4 -1.25 5.26 3.06
N LYS A 5 -0.35 5.87 2.26
CA LYS A 5 -0.76 6.61 1.05
C LYS A 5 -1.38 5.67 0.02
N TRP A 6 -0.75 4.53 -0.26
CA TRP A 6 -1.28 3.54 -1.19
C TRP A 6 -2.62 2.96 -0.73
N GLN A 7 -2.76 2.68 0.57
CA GLN A 7 -4.04 2.26 1.13
C GLN A 7 -5.14 3.31 0.92
N LEU A 8 -4.85 4.59 1.19
CA LEU A 8 -5.82 5.65 0.96
C LEU A 8 -6.14 5.83 -0.53
N LEU A 9 -5.14 5.73 -1.42
CA LEU A 9 -5.35 5.77 -2.86
C LEU A 9 -6.28 4.65 -3.34
N LEU A 10 -6.14 3.44 -2.78
CA LEU A 10 -7.04 2.32 -3.07
C LEU A 10 -8.49 2.65 -2.67
N TYR A 11 -8.71 3.24 -1.49
CA TYR A 11 -10.06 3.67 -1.09
C TYR A 11 -10.62 4.77 -1.99
N LEU A 12 -9.80 5.76 -2.37
CA LEU A 12 -10.22 6.80 -3.31
C LEU A 12 -10.56 6.21 -4.68
N LYS A 13 -9.79 5.23 -5.18
CA LYS A 13 -10.08 4.50 -6.42
C LYS A 13 -11.46 3.83 -6.34
N VAL A 14 -11.72 3.08 -5.28
CA VAL A 14 -13.01 2.38 -5.08
C VAL A 14 -14.20 3.36 -5.07
N LEU A 15 -14.02 4.57 -4.56
CA LEU A 15 -15.03 5.62 -4.63
C LEU A 15 -15.17 6.18 -6.06
N LYS A 16 -14.05 6.46 -6.73
CA LYS A 16 -14.02 6.95 -8.12
C LYS A 16 -14.71 5.98 -9.08
N ASP A 17 -14.48 4.68 -8.92
CA ASP A 17 -15.12 3.61 -9.72
C ASP A 17 -16.65 3.59 -9.54
N LYS A 18 -17.17 4.13 -8.43
CA LYS A 18 -18.60 4.31 -8.15
C LYS A 18 -19.12 5.70 -8.57
N GLY A 19 -18.31 6.49 -9.28
CA GLY A 19 -18.64 7.85 -9.71
C GLY A 19 -18.47 8.92 -8.63
N VAL A 20 -17.79 8.61 -7.52
CA VAL A 20 -17.60 9.55 -6.40
C VAL A 20 -16.14 10.02 -6.33
N GLU A 21 -15.89 11.27 -6.69
CA GLU A 21 -14.56 11.88 -6.61
C GLU A 21 -14.35 12.67 -5.31
N ARG A 22 -13.28 12.38 -4.59
CA ARG A 22 -12.92 13.00 -3.31
C ARG A 22 -11.40 13.13 -3.16
N LYS A 23 -11.00 14.05 -2.29
CA LYS A 23 -9.63 14.20 -1.79
C LYS A 23 -9.51 13.45 -0.47
N GLY A 24 -8.43 12.71 -0.29
CA GLY A 24 -8.13 11.99 0.93
C GLY A 24 -7.26 12.80 1.90
N LYS A 25 -7.39 12.51 3.20
CA LYS A 25 -6.56 13.07 4.26
C LYS A 25 -6.00 11.93 5.11
N LEU A 26 -4.67 11.88 5.26
CA LEU A 26 -3.98 11.06 6.25
C LEU A 26 -3.55 11.94 7.41
N GLU A 27 -3.88 11.51 8.62
CA GLU A 27 -3.46 12.18 9.85
C GLU A 27 -2.70 11.18 10.71
N PHE A 28 -1.43 11.48 10.98
CA PHE A 28 -0.58 10.69 11.84
C PHE A 28 -0.57 11.31 13.23
N VAL A 29 -1.21 10.63 14.17
CA VAL A 29 -1.28 11.02 15.58
C VAL A 29 -0.23 10.21 16.33
N GLU A 30 0.86 10.88 16.72
CA GLU A 30 1.96 10.25 17.46
C GLU A 30 1.99 10.77 18.89
N LYS A 31 2.11 9.86 19.88
CA LYS A 31 2.26 10.26 21.28
C LYS A 31 3.52 11.13 21.43
N ASN A 32 3.41 12.20 22.21
CA ASN A 32 4.49 13.16 22.50
C ASN A 32 4.92 14.08 21.34
N LYS A 33 4.13 14.20 20.27
CA LYS A 33 4.30 15.26 19.27
C LYS A 33 3.18 16.29 19.37
N THR A 34 3.54 17.57 19.42
CA THR A 34 2.59 18.69 19.59
C THR A 34 1.76 18.98 18.34
N ALA A 35 2.23 18.57 17.17
CA ALA A 35 1.54 18.75 15.89
C ALA A 35 1.35 17.40 15.18
N ASN A 36 0.10 17.11 14.81
CA ASN A 36 -0.21 15.96 13.97
C ASN A 36 0.32 16.19 12.56
N LYS A 37 0.97 15.18 11.99
CA LYS A 37 1.39 15.25 10.59
C LYS A 37 0.17 14.96 9.71
N VAL A 38 -0.25 15.93 8.92
CA VAL A 38 -1.36 15.79 7.97
C VAL A 38 -0.83 15.75 6.55
N VAL A 39 -1.33 14.82 5.74
CA VAL A 39 -1.00 14.68 4.32
C VAL A 39 -2.31 14.57 3.53
N TYR A 40 -2.49 15.45 2.54
CA TYR A 40 -3.57 15.35 1.58
C TYR A 40 -3.14 14.50 0.39
N VAL A 41 -4.05 13.67 -0.10
CA VAL A 41 -3.81 12.73 -1.20
C VAL A 41 -4.94 12.85 -2.20
N GLU A 42 -4.60 12.96 -3.48
CA GLU A 42 -5.54 13.06 -4.58
C GLU A 42 -5.17 12.04 -5.64
N ILE A 43 -6.16 11.56 -6.39
CA ILE A 43 -5.91 10.72 -7.55
C ILE A 43 -5.30 11.60 -8.64
N THR A 44 -4.17 11.16 -9.19
CA THR A 44 -3.55 11.71 -10.39
C THR A 44 -3.43 10.59 -11.42
N GLU A 45 -3.28 10.93 -12.70
CA GLU A 45 -3.10 9.91 -13.75
C GLU A 45 -1.90 9.00 -13.44
N GLU A 46 -0.79 9.57 -12.95
CA GLU A 46 0.42 8.82 -12.61
C GLU A 46 0.18 7.83 -11.46
N ASN A 47 -0.38 8.30 -10.33
CA ASN A 47 -0.57 7.42 -9.17
C ASN A 47 -1.70 6.41 -9.39
N TYR A 48 -2.68 6.75 -10.23
CA TYR A 48 -3.75 5.85 -10.61
C TYR A 48 -3.22 4.69 -11.46
N LYS A 49 -2.37 5.02 -12.45
CA LYS A 49 -1.70 4.01 -13.26
C LYS A 49 -0.84 3.08 -12.39
N GLN A 50 0.02 3.65 -11.55
CA GLN A 50 0.88 2.87 -10.64
C GLN A 50 0.06 1.99 -9.68
N LEU A 51 -1.03 2.50 -9.12
CA LEU A 51 -1.93 1.72 -8.25
C LEU A 51 -2.51 0.51 -9.00
N ASN A 52 -2.96 0.70 -10.24
CA ASN A 52 -3.50 -0.40 -11.03
C ASN A 52 -2.42 -1.44 -11.40
N GLU A 53 -1.18 -1.00 -11.66
CA GLU A 53 -0.05 -1.90 -11.86
C GLU A 53 0.23 -2.73 -10.59
N ILE A 54 0.26 -2.11 -9.41
CA ILE A 54 0.43 -2.81 -8.12
C ILE A 54 -0.69 -3.83 -7.90
N ILE A 55 -1.95 -3.47 -8.17
CA ILE A 55 -3.09 -4.40 -8.03
C ILE A 55 -2.90 -5.61 -8.95
N LYS A 56 -2.56 -5.37 -10.22
CA LYS A 56 -2.31 -6.43 -11.20
C LYS A 56 -1.17 -7.34 -10.78
N ASP A 57 -0.08 -6.79 -10.24
CA ASP A 57 1.06 -7.58 -9.76
C ASP A 57 0.69 -8.45 -8.55
N ILE A 58 -0.20 -7.96 -7.67
CA ILE A 58 -0.74 -8.74 -6.55
C ILE A 58 -1.63 -9.88 -7.06
N GLU A 59 -2.53 -9.61 -7.99
CA GLU A 59 -3.37 -10.65 -8.62
C GLU A 59 -2.51 -11.73 -9.29
N ALA A 60 -1.51 -11.31 -10.07
CA ALA A 60 -0.57 -12.23 -10.72
C ALA A 60 0.31 -13.01 -9.73
N LEU A 61 0.53 -12.51 -8.52
CA LEU A 61 1.23 -13.23 -7.45
C LEU A 61 0.32 -14.30 -6.83
N LEU A 62 -0.96 -13.99 -6.61
CA LEU A 62 -1.94 -14.91 -6.04
C LEU A 62 -2.24 -16.09 -6.97
N ASP A 63 -2.18 -15.88 -8.29
CA ASP A 63 -2.43 -16.91 -9.30
C ASP A 63 -1.24 -17.88 -9.51
N ARG A 64 -0.10 -17.65 -8.85
CA ARG A 64 1.05 -18.56 -8.99
C ARG A 64 0.81 -19.86 -8.25
N GLU A 65 1.18 -20.97 -8.90
CA GLU A 65 1.15 -22.31 -8.28
C GLU A 65 2.05 -22.39 -7.04
N LYS A 66 3.16 -21.63 -7.04
CA LYS A 66 4.14 -21.61 -5.96
C LYS A 66 4.35 -20.19 -5.44
N ALA A 67 4.54 -20.10 -4.13
CA ALA A 67 4.98 -18.89 -3.46
C ALA A 67 6.32 -18.39 -4.05
N PRO A 68 6.58 -17.07 -4.02
CA PRO A 68 7.84 -16.52 -4.50
C PRO A 68 9.03 -17.04 -3.69
N GLU A 69 10.18 -17.13 -4.35
CA GLU A 69 11.42 -17.52 -3.70
C GLU A 69 11.86 -16.52 -2.62
N VAL A 70 12.70 -17.00 -1.72
CA VAL A 70 13.23 -16.21 -0.61
C VAL A 70 14.12 -15.08 -1.12
N ILE A 71 13.81 -13.85 -0.70
CA ILE A 71 14.51 -12.64 -1.14
C ILE A 71 15.90 -12.48 -0.49
N ASN A 72 16.07 -12.97 0.75
CA ASN A 72 17.34 -12.90 1.50
C ASN A 72 17.89 -11.49 1.73
N GLU A 73 17.03 -10.55 2.09
CA GLU A 73 17.41 -9.17 2.42
C GLU A 73 17.43 -8.89 3.93
N ALA A 74 18.10 -7.80 4.35
CA ALA A 74 18.15 -7.38 5.75
C ALA A 74 16.77 -7.17 6.39
N LYS A 75 15.77 -6.75 5.61
CA LYS A 75 14.37 -6.59 6.05
C LYS A 75 13.71 -7.91 6.45
N CYS A 76 14.12 -9.04 5.87
CA CYS A 76 13.54 -10.35 6.12
C CYS A 76 13.72 -10.77 7.59
N LYS A 77 14.82 -10.39 8.24
CA LYS A 77 15.10 -10.71 9.66
C LYS A 77 14.07 -10.17 10.65
N LYS A 78 13.28 -9.15 10.26
CA LYS A 78 12.21 -8.56 11.08
C LYS A 78 10.82 -8.82 10.48
N CYS A 79 10.72 -9.58 9.41
CA CYS A 79 9.47 -9.89 8.74
C CYS A 79 8.67 -10.90 9.56
N SER A 80 7.37 -10.67 9.76
CA SER A 80 6.48 -11.62 10.42
C SER A 80 6.36 -12.96 9.70
N TYR A 81 6.76 -13.02 8.43
CA TYR A 81 6.70 -14.21 7.60
C TYR A 81 8.05 -14.93 7.46
N TYR A 82 9.08 -14.53 8.23
CA TYR A 82 10.43 -15.11 8.13
C TYR A 82 10.40 -16.64 8.21
N GLU A 83 9.80 -17.21 9.25
CA GLU A 83 9.73 -18.67 9.41
C GLU A 83 9.05 -19.34 8.21
N TYR A 84 7.94 -18.80 7.70
CA TYR A 84 7.25 -19.38 6.53
C TYR A 84 8.08 -19.34 5.24
N CYS A 85 8.92 -18.33 5.07
CA CYS A 85 9.75 -18.20 3.88
C CYS A 85 10.96 -19.15 3.91
N TYR A 86 11.45 -19.56 5.09
CA TYR A 86 12.72 -20.29 5.24
C TYR A 86 12.55 -21.75 5.71
N ILE A 87 11.33 -22.30 5.60
CA ILE A 87 11.05 -23.73 5.78
C ILE A 87 11.51 -24.53 4.56
#